data_AF-A0A972SUZ0-F1
#
_entry.id   AF-A0A972SUZ0-F1
#
_cell.length_a   1.000
_cell.length_b   1.000
_cell.length_c   1.000
_cell.angle_alpha   90.00
_cell.angle_beta   90.00
_cell.angle_gamma   90.00
#
_symmetry.space_group_name_H-M   'P 1'
#
loop_
_entity.id
_entity.type
_entity.pdbx_description
1 polymer ?
#
loop_
_entity_poly.entity_id
_entity_poly.type
_entity_poly.pdbx_seq_one_letter_code
_entity_poly.pdbx_strand_id
1 'polypeptide(L)'
;MVNKGELTRSFWEELLHLYDEFIQLGKTDRRTIELLEKADLLREGTRIGQEIIASFPHLDFQVVDALVKQGIRERILKELREAPE
;
A
#
# COMPACT_ATOMS: atom_id res chain seq x y z
N MET A 1 12.69 -11.92 -8.36
CA MET A 1 11.28 -11.92 -7.94
C MET A 1 11.27 -12.26 -6.47
N VAL A 2 10.90 -11.32 -5.60
CA VAL A 2 10.78 -11.59 -4.16
C VAL A 2 9.53 -12.45 -3.97
N ASN A 3 9.66 -13.62 -3.34
CA ASN A 3 8.52 -14.48 -3.01
C ASN A 3 7.64 -13.74 -2.01
N LYS A 4 6.40 -13.38 -2.38
CA LYS A 4 5.42 -12.78 -1.44
C LYS A 4 5.16 -13.69 -0.23
N GLY A 5 5.41 -15.00 -0.34
CA GLY A 5 5.34 -15.98 0.75
C GLY A 5 6.51 -15.96 1.76
N GLU A 6 7.46 -15.03 1.66
CA GLU A 6 8.61 -14.90 2.58
C GLU A 6 8.56 -13.64 3.47
N LEU A 7 7.49 -12.85 3.37
CA LEU A 7 7.33 -11.64 4.20
C LEU A 7 6.67 -12.00 5.53
N THR A 8 7.42 -11.80 6.61
CA THR A 8 7.01 -12.14 7.98
C THR A 8 5.94 -11.20 8.51
N ARG A 9 5.25 -11.62 9.57
CA ARG A 9 4.32 -10.76 10.31
C ARG A 9 4.97 -9.43 10.72
N SER A 10 6.19 -9.47 11.25
CA SER A 10 6.95 -8.29 11.67
C SER A 10 7.21 -7.29 10.54
N PHE A 11 7.44 -7.79 9.31
CA PHE A 11 7.56 -6.92 8.14
C PHE A 11 6.25 -6.16 7.86
N TRP A 12 5.11 -6.86 7.93
CA TRP A 12 3.82 -6.24 7.67
C TRP A 12 3.38 -5.28 8.79
N GLU A 13 3.75 -5.56 10.04
CA GLU A 13 3.53 -4.64 11.17
C GLU A 13 4.35 -3.35 11.00
N GLU A 14 5.64 -3.47 10.65
CA GLU A 14 6.50 -2.30 10.37
C GLU A 14 5.93 -1.47 9.22
N LEU A 15 5.57 -2.13 8.12
CA LEU A 15 5.02 -1.46 6.95
C LEU A 15 3.68 -0.79 7.27
N LEU A 16 2.78 -1.44 8.01
CA LEU A 16 1.49 -0.86 8.40
C LEU A 16 1.70 0.41 9.23
N HIS A 17 2.60 0.36 10.21
CA HIS A 17 2.90 1.52 11.06
C HIS A 17 3.40 2.71 10.24
N LEU A 18 4.41 2.48 9.39
CA LEU A 18 4.97 3.51 8.52
C LEU A 18 3.97 4.05 7.48
N TYR A 19 3.09 3.18 6.99
CA TYR A 19 2.06 3.57 6.03
C TYR A 19 0.96 4.42 6.69
N ASP A 20 0.56 4.09 7.92
CA ASP A 20 -0.40 4.89 8.69
C ASP A 20 0.18 6.27 9.04
N GLU A 21 1.47 6.35 9.41
CA GLU A 21 2.15 7.63 9.60
C GLU A 21 2.19 8.47 8.31
N PHE A 22 2.47 7.84 7.16
CA PHE A 22 2.42 8.52 5.86
C PHE A 22 1.03 9.10 5.57
N ILE A 23 -0.04 8.32 5.80
CA ILE A 23 -1.41 8.79 5.57
C ILE A 23 -1.74 9.98 6.49
N GLN A 24 -1.36 9.91 7.77
CA GLN A 24 -1.70 10.94 8.75
C GLN A 24 -0.88 12.22 8.61
N LEU A 25 0.43 12.09 8.35
CA LEU A 25 1.38 13.20 8.40
C LEU A 25 1.79 13.71 7.02
N GLY A 26 1.44 12.98 5.95
CA GLY A 26 1.89 13.28 4.59
C GLY A 26 3.40 13.09 4.37
N LYS A 27 4.11 12.52 5.36
CA LYS A 27 5.55 12.29 5.29
C LYS A 27 5.82 10.89 4.78
N THR A 28 6.43 10.79 3.61
CA THR A 28 6.98 9.54 3.11
C THR A 28 8.48 9.57 3.33
N ASP A 29 9.01 8.61 4.08
CA ASP A 29 10.44 8.41 4.16
C ASP A 29 10.90 7.31 3.19
N ARG A 30 12.22 7.20 3.04
CA ARG A 30 12.84 6.20 2.16
C ARG A 30 12.50 4.76 2.59
N ARG A 31 12.38 4.51 3.90
CA ARG A 31 12.09 3.19 4.44
C ARG A 31 10.68 2.74 4.05
N THR A 32 9.69 3.62 4.14
CA THR A 32 8.32 3.35 3.70
C THR A 32 8.29 2.95 2.22
N ILE A 33 9.02 3.66 1.36
CA ILE A 33 9.10 3.35 -0.08
C ILE A 33 9.74 1.98 -0.32
N GLU A 34 10.86 1.70 0.35
CA GLU A 34 11.59 0.42 0.22
C GLU A 34 10.70 -0.77 0.63
N LEU A 35 9.93 -0.65 1.72
CA LEU A 35 9.01 -1.71 2.16
C LEU A 35 7.82 -1.88 1.21
N LEU A 36 7.24 -0.78 0.72
CA LEU A 36 6.18 -0.84 -0.29
C LEU A 36 6.66 -1.48 -1.60
N GLU A 37 7.90 -1.19 -2.02
CA GLU A 37 8.50 -1.82 -3.20
C GLU A 37 8.74 -3.32 -2.98
N LYS A 38 9.28 -3.70 -1.81
CA LYS A 38 9.52 -5.11 -1.46
C LYS A 38 8.21 -5.91 -1.40
N ALA A 39 7.12 -5.27 -0.96
CA ALA A 39 5.77 -5.84 -0.96
C ALA A 39 5.07 -5.78 -2.33
N ASP A 40 5.68 -5.17 -3.36
CA ASP A 40 5.10 -4.92 -4.69
C ASP A 40 3.83 -4.03 -4.65
N LEU A 41 3.66 -3.26 -3.57
CA LEU A 41 2.50 -2.41 -3.34
C LEU A 41 2.57 -1.08 -4.09
N LEU A 42 3.76 -0.61 -4.50
CA LEU A 42 3.87 0.56 -5.38
C LEU A 42 3.24 0.30 -6.76
N ARG A 43 3.50 -0.90 -7.31
CA ARG A 43 2.93 -1.34 -8.58
C ARG A 43 1.44 -1.60 -8.44
N GLU A 44 1.04 -2.26 -7.34
CA GLU A 44 -0.37 -2.51 -7.05
C GLU A 44 -1.16 -1.20 -6.91
N GLY A 45 -0.62 -0.19 -6.22
CA GLY A 45 -1.26 1.10 -6.05
C GLY A 45 -1.41 1.87 -7.36
N THR A 46 -0.38 1.82 -8.21
CA THR A 46 -0.44 2.38 -9.57
C THR A 46 -1.55 1.73 -10.40
N ARG A 47 -1.66 0.40 -10.35
CA ARG A 47 -2.71 -0.35 -11.07
C ARG A 47 -4.10 0.03 -10.57
N ILE A 48 -4.31 0.06 -9.25
CA ILE A 48 -5.59 0.46 -8.64
C ILE A 48 -5.97 1.88 -9.08
N GLY A 49 -5.02 2.82 -9.04
CA GLY A 49 -5.27 4.20 -9.47
C GLY A 49 -5.68 4.30 -10.94
N GLN A 50 -5.01 3.57 -11.83
CA GLN A 50 -5.37 3.51 -13.24
C GLN A 50 -6.76 2.90 -13.47
N GLU A 51 -7.10 1.83 -12.75
CA GLU A 51 -8.42 1.19 -12.82
C GLU A 51 -9.54 2.12 -12.36
N ILE A 52 -9.33 2.87 -11.27
CA ILE A 52 -10.30 3.86 -10.77
C ILE A 52 -10.48 4.99 -11.77
N ILE A 53 -9.38 5.58 -12.29
CA ILE A 53 -9.44 6.67 -13.27
C ILE A 53 -10.15 6.22 -14.54
N ALA A 54 -9.87 5.01 -15.02
CA ALA A 54 -10.51 4.46 -16.21
C ALA A 54 -12.01 4.20 -16.00
N SER A 55 -12.39 3.71 -14.82
CA SER A 55 -13.78 3.37 -14.49
C SER A 55 -14.62 4.61 -14.14
N PHE A 56 -13.99 5.62 -13.54
CA PHE A 56 -14.64 6.82 -13.03
C PHE A 56 -13.85 8.07 -13.43
N PRO A 57 -13.84 8.44 -14.74
CA PRO A 57 -13.01 9.54 -15.26
C PRO A 57 -13.44 10.92 -14.77
N HIS A 58 -14.60 11.04 -14.11
CA HIS A 58 -15.12 12.27 -13.53
C HIS A 58 -14.69 12.48 -12.06
N LEU A 59 -14.02 11.51 -11.44
CA LEU A 59 -13.52 11.66 -10.08
C LEU A 59 -12.31 12.57 -10.05
N ASP A 60 -12.30 13.46 -9.06
CA ASP A 60 -11.13 14.29 -8.77
C ASP A 60 -9.95 13.41 -8.33
N PHE A 61 -8.75 13.84 -8.72
CA PHE A 61 -7.52 13.13 -8.36
C PHE A 61 -7.37 12.93 -6.85
N GLN A 62 -7.82 13.88 -6.02
CA GLN A 62 -7.79 13.74 -4.55
C GLN A 62 -8.67 12.60 -4.04
N VAL A 63 -9.82 12.36 -4.69
CA VAL A 63 -10.70 11.23 -4.35
C VAL A 63 -10.05 9.92 -4.78
N VAL A 64 -9.47 9.88 -5.98
CA VAL A 64 -8.72 8.72 -6.47
C VAL A 64 -7.56 8.38 -5.54
N ASP A 65 -6.75 9.36 -5.15
CA ASP A 65 -5.61 9.20 -4.25
C ASP A 65 -6.06 8.65 -2.88
N ALA A 66 -7.15 9.16 -2.32
CA ALA A 66 -7.72 8.63 -1.07
C ALA A 66 -8.16 7.17 -1.19
N LEU A 67 -8.83 6.81 -2.30
CA LEU A 67 -9.26 5.43 -2.57
C LEU A 67 -8.07 4.48 -2.75
N VAL A 68 -7.03 4.91 -3.47
CA VAL A 68 -5.79 4.14 -3.64
C VAL A 68 -5.11 3.91 -2.29
N LYS A 69 -4.97 4.96 -1.48
CA LYS A 69 -4.38 4.86 -0.13
C LYS A 69 -5.14 3.89 0.75
N GLN A 70 -6.47 3.97 0.74
CA GLN A 70 -7.33 3.02 1.47
C GLN A 70 -7.12 1.59 0.98
N GLY A 71 -7.13 1.36 -0.34
CA GLY A 71 -6.95 0.03 -0.93
C GLY A 71 -5.60 -0.61 -0.58
N ILE A 72 -4.52 0.17 -0.60
CA ILE A 72 -3.19 -0.32 -0.18
C ILE A 72 -3.17 -0.65 1.31
N ARG A 73 -3.78 0.18 2.16
CA ARG A 73 -3.86 -0.10 3.60
C ARG A 73 -4.61 -1.40 3.88
N GLU A 74 -5.76 -1.61 3.23
CA GLU A 74 -6.55 -2.84 3.34
C GLU A 74 -5.75 -4.07 2.87
N ARG A 75 -4.95 -3.90 1.81
CA ARG A 75 -4.04 -4.93 1.31
C ARG A 75 -2.99 -5.32 2.35
N ILE A 76 -2.32 -4.33 2.96
CA ILE A 76 -1.36 -4.55 4.06
C ILE A 76 -2.01 -5.31 5.22
N LEU A 77 -3.21 -4.90 5.65
CA LEU A 77 -3.95 -5.56 6.73
C LEU A 77 -4.37 -7.00 6.39
N LYS A 78 -4.68 -7.27 5.12
CA LYS A 78 -4.96 -8.63 4.66
C LYS A 78 -3.71 -9.51 4.77
N GLU A 79 -2.59 -9.05 4.21
CA GLU A 79 -1.33 -9.79 4.25
C GLU A 79 -0.84 -10.00 5.68
N LEU A 80 -0.95 -8.99 6.55
CA LEU A 80 -0.62 -9.11 7.98
C LEU A 80 -1.39 -10.24 8.68
N ARG A 81 -2.66 -10.45 8.33
CA ARG A 81 -3.49 -11.52 8.92
C ARG A 81 -3.13 -12.92 8.40
N GLU A 82 -2.56 -13.00 7.21
CA GLU A 82 -2.20 -14.24 6.53
C GLU A 82 -0.70 -14.58 6.68
N ALA A 83 0.10 -13.64 7.18
CA ALA A 83 1.54 -13.78 7.30
C ALA A 83 1.96 -14.81 8.36
N PRO A 84 3.02 -15.58 8.10
CA PRO A 84 3.64 -16.43 9.11
C PRO A 84 4.30 -15.57 10.20
N GLU A 85 4.28 -16.08 11.44
CA GLU A 85 5.02 -15.51 12.58
C GLU A 85 6.52 -15.34 12.27
#